data_AF-A0A2G6L006-F1
#
_entry.id   AF-A0A2G6L006-F1
#
_cell.length_a   1.000
_cell.length_b   1.000
_cell.length_c   1.000
_cell.angle_alpha   90.00
_cell.angle_beta   90.00
_cell.angle_gamma   90.00
#
_symmetry.space_group_name_H-M   'P 1'
#
loop_
_entity.id
_entity.type
_entity.pdbx_description
1 polymer ?
#
loop_
_entity_poly.entity_id
_entity_poly.type
_entity_poly.pdbx_seq_one_letter_code
_entity_poly.pdbx_strand_id
1 'polypeptide(L)'
;MMVDPSVANEAVLFFEGDSISKEMTYSEFEAVLDGVVGLNDLAGDQVSAAYVHVNGHLKVSACVLFKINFDRLGFADKSWNIPLRHLADTAARGPDMGAGPIRLACKSQCSVSWHQPQLWDPVMTAHNNTFAKIHDAVANNRLCLPTTGEPEFLDSAFATENQWTMAEVPLSAASESAQPLKEPPVLSVDESFDGTYVDDQELGLTESLLEALESAHRKKMASLIRQQHLHVKTMQNEHQQELAKLKLNYEQSLQQLEIDVARLANLHESLHSQNIALREQNEAQRRQLETFKKTRNIELQKAEAYEKQQVDALRSQYEELMAQRVAEETAKLKEQIELRNMELMHRHEVAKKLREELCDLRRDKLRLVNDGGDKFLDRLEALGISFIAFHPGAGRISILLKDMGAYMENPIGFAADRCLVSEEHYRVWLEHYHNPVCQ
;
A
#
# COMPACT_ATOMS: atom_id res chain seq x y z
N MET A 1 4.41 -13.09 -29.45
CA MET A 1 4.19 -12.35 -28.20
C MET A 1 3.86 -13.41 -27.17
N MET A 2 4.85 -13.86 -26.40
CA MET A 2 4.68 -14.93 -25.42
C MET A 2 3.98 -14.33 -24.20
N VAL A 3 2.73 -14.74 -23.97
CA VAL A 3 1.97 -14.37 -22.78
C VAL A 3 2.32 -15.42 -21.72
N ASP A 4 2.95 -14.99 -20.63
CA ASP A 4 3.30 -15.85 -19.52
C ASP A 4 2.05 -16.60 -18.99
N PRO A 5 2.15 -17.88 -18.62
CA PRO A 5 1.04 -18.62 -17.99
C PRO A 5 0.67 -18.09 -16.58
N SER A 6 1.29 -17.00 -16.15
CA SER A 6 1.00 -16.30 -14.90
C SER A 6 0.18 -15.02 -15.08
N VAL A 7 -0.42 -14.77 -16.26
CA VAL A 7 -1.41 -13.67 -16.37
C VAL A 7 -2.63 -14.05 -15.55
N ALA A 8 -2.69 -13.43 -14.40
CA ALA A 8 -3.62 -13.72 -13.36
C ALA A 8 -4.59 -12.53 -13.33
N ASN A 9 -5.74 -12.72 -13.97
CA ASN A 9 -6.73 -11.67 -14.18
C ASN A 9 -7.57 -11.48 -12.91
N GLU A 10 -7.97 -10.24 -12.63
CA GLU A 10 -8.70 -9.88 -11.41
C GLU A 10 -10.06 -9.27 -11.77
N ALA A 11 -11.13 -9.82 -11.20
CA ALA A 11 -12.50 -9.39 -11.44
C ALA A 11 -13.31 -9.29 -10.14
N VAL A 12 -14.34 -8.44 -10.16
CA VAL A 12 -15.30 -8.25 -9.07
C VAL A 12 -16.70 -8.49 -9.61
N LEU A 13 -17.44 -9.36 -8.93
CA LEU A 13 -18.82 -9.73 -9.25
C LEU A 13 -19.74 -9.24 -8.13
N PHE A 14 -20.76 -8.46 -8.46
CA PHE A 14 -21.77 -7.98 -7.52
C PHE A 14 -23.00 -8.87 -7.54
N PHE A 15 -23.46 -9.26 -6.35
CA PHE A 15 -24.65 -10.07 -6.14
C PHE A 15 -25.81 -9.21 -5.66
N GLU A 16 -26.93 -9.37 -6.33
CA GLU A 16 -28.22 -8.83 -5.93
C GLU A 16 -29.15 -10.01 -5.62
N GLY A 17 -29.37 -10.26 -4.33
CA GLY A 17 -30.09 -11.43 -3.86
C GLY A 17 -29.41 -12.72 -4.31
N ASP A 18 -30.02 -13.38 -5.30
CA ASP A 18 -29.57 -14.68 -5.79
C ASP A 18 -28.92 -14.65 -7.20
N SER A 19 -28.75 -13.48 -7.79
CA SER A 19 -28.17 -13.34 -9.13
C SER A 19 -27.00 -12.38 -9.14
N ILE A 20 -26.06 -12.58 -10.07
CA ILE A 20 -24.98 -11.63 -10.35
C ILE A 20 -25.61 -10.50 -11.17
N SER A 21 -25.66 -9.30 -10.60
CA SER A 21 -26.24 -8.13 -11.26
C SER A 21 -25.22 -7.41 -12.13
N LYS A 22 -23.96 -7.37 -11.68
CA LYS A 22 -22.89 -6.60 -12.32
C LYS A 22 -21.54 -7.29 -12.19
N GLU A 23 -20.74 -7.19 -13.23
CA GLU A 23 -19.39 -7.71 -13.30
C GLU A 23 -18.49 -6.56 -13.74
N MET A 24 -17.31 -6.42 -13.14
CA MET A 24 -16.31 -5.43 -13.57
C MET A 24 -14.90 -5.93 -13.28
N THR A 25 -13.92 -5.34 -13.95
CA THR A 25 -12.50 -5.60 -13.67
C THR A 25 -12.11 -4.97 -12.33
N TYR A 26 -11.03 -5.46 -11.71
CA TYR A 26 -10.57 -4.89 -10.45
C TYR A 26 -10.14 -3.42 -10.59
N SER A 27 -9.55 -3.02 -11.73
CA SER A 27 -9.20 -1.62 -12.00
C SER A 27 -10.43 -0.71 -12.10
N GLU A 28 -11.53 -1.19 -12.67
CA GLU A 28 -12.79 -0.45 -12.68
C GLU A 28 -13.39 -0.33 -11.27
N PHE A 29 -13.27 -1.37 -10.47
CA PHE A 29 -13.71 -1.33 -9.07
C PHE A 29 -12.89 -0.35 -8.23
N GLU A 30 -11.57 -0.25 -8.43
CA GLU A 30 -10.73 0.78 -7.78
C GLU A 30 -11.19 2.20 -8.12
N ALA A 31 -11.57 2.46 -9.37
CA ALA A 31 -12.12 3.75 -9.78
C ALA A 31 -13.47 4.07 -9.10
N VAL A 32 -14.26 3.05 -8.77
CA VAL A 32 -15.51 3.21 -7.99
C VAL A 32 -15.18 3.54 -6.52
N LEU A 33 -14.17 2.90 -5.93
CA LEU A 33 -13.71 3.19 -4.56
C LEU A 33 -13.13 4.60 -4.42
N ASP A 34 -12.39 5.07 -5.43
CA ASP A 34 -11.85 6.44 -5.47
C ASP A 34 -12.93 7.52 -5.69
N GLY A 35 -14.18 7.11 -5.95
CA GLY A 35 -15.30 8.02 -6.16
C GLY A 35 -15.28 8.71 -7.52
N VAL A 36 -14.51 8.20 -8.49
CA VAL A 36 -14.47 8.70 -9.86
C VAL A 36 -15.73 8.29 -10.63
N VAL A 37 -16.29 7.11 -10.31
CA VAL A 37 -17.49 6.55 -10.95
C VAL A 37 -18.51 6.14 -9.89
N GLY A 38 -19.73 6.68 -9.98
CA GLY A 38 -20.86 6.27 -9.14
C GLY A 38 -21.67 5.13 -9.77
N LEU A 39 -22.02 4.12 -8.96
CA LEU A 39 -22.91 3.02 -9.34
C LEU A 39 -24.34 3.33 -8.90
N ASN A 40 -25.09 4.03 -9.75
CA ASN A 40 -26.48 4.40 -9.45
C ASN A 40 -27.42 3.20 -9.27
N ASP A 41 -27.10 2.07 -9.90
CA ASP A 41 -27.88 0.82 -9.82
C ASP A 41 -27.86 0.22 -8.40
N LEU A 42 -26.84 0.54 -7.60
CA LEU A 42 -26.60 -0.01 -6.27
C LEU A 42 -26.76 1.05 -5.17
N ALA A 43 -27.35 2.20 -5.49
CA ALA A 43 -27.40 3.35 -4.59
C ALA A 43 -28.27 3.10 -3.35
N GLY A 44 -27.68 3.31 -2.17
CA GLY A 44 -28.38 3.24 -0.88
C GLY A 44 -28.47 1.85 -0.25
N ASP A 45 -27.94 0.81 -0.91
CA ASP A 45 -28.02 -0.57 -0.46
C ASP A 45 -26.65 -1.14 -0.06
N GLN A 46 -26.68 -2.12 0.85
CA GLN A 46 -25.53 -2.96 1.16
C GLN A 46 -25.49 -4.15 0.21
N VAL A 47 -24.46 -4.19 -0.63
CA VAL A 47 -24.33 -5.18 -1.70
C VAL A 47 -23.29 -6.22 -1.32
N SER A 48 -23.57 -7.49 -1.63
CA SER A 48 -22.61 -8.58 -1.46
C SER A 48 -21.84 -8.75 -2.77
N ALA A 49 -20.52 -8.80 -2.70
CA ALA A 49 -19.64 -8.92 -3.85
C ALA A 49 -18.63 -10.06 -3.67
N ALA A 50 -18.13 -10.58 -4.78
CA ALA A 50 -17.07 -11.57 -4.84
C ALA A 50 -15.91 -11.02 -5.67
N TYR A 51 -14.74 -10.92 -5.05
CA TYR A 51 -13.48 -10.69 -5.74
C TYR A 51 -12.91 -12.04 -6.17
N VAL A 52 -12.51 -12.15 -7.43
CA VAL A 52 -12.14 -13.42 -8.05
C VAL A 52 -10.85 -13.27 -8.84
N HIS A 53 -9.97 -14.26 -8.68
CA HIS A 53 -8.76 -14.39 -9.46
C HIS A 53 -8.94 -15.46 -10.53
N VAL A 54 -8.69 -15.09 -11.78
CA VAL A 54 -8.99 -15.92 -12.96
C VAL A 54 -7.69 -16.17 -13.72
N ASN A 55 -7.39 -17.43 -14.01
CA ASN A 55 -6.22 -17.79 -14.81
C ASN A 55 -6.48 -17.59 -16.32
N GLY A 56 -5.43 -17.72 -17.14
CA GLY A 56 -5.51 -17.61 -18.59
C GLY A 56 -6.44 -18.62 -19.31
N HIS A 57 -7.02 -19.58 -18.58
CA HIS A 57 -7.99 -20.55 -19.08
C HIS A 57 -9.42 -20.29 -18.59
N LEU A 58 -9.72 -19.08 -18.09
CA LEU A 58 -11.02 -18.71 -17.50
C LEU A 58 -11.43 -19.59 -16.31
N LYS A 59 -10.46 -20.11 -15.56
CA LYS A 59 -10.72 -20.85 -14.33
C LYS A 59 -10.39 -20.03 -13.11
N VAL A 60 -11.25 -20.11 -12.11
CA VAL A 60 -11.10 -19.40 -10.84
C VAL A 60 -10.05 -20.08 -9.97
N SER A 61 -9.06 -19.31 -9.50
CA SER A 61 -7.98 -19.79 -8.63
C SER A 61 -8.11 -19.30 -7.18
N ALA A 62 -8.66 -18.11 -6.97
CA ALA A 62 -8.93 -17.53 -5.65
C ALA A 62 -10.24 -16.73 -5.64
N CYS A 63 -10.92 -16.69 -4.51
CA CYS A 63 -12.17 -15.96 -4.31
C CYS A 63 -12.26 -15.36 -2.90
N VAL A 64 -12.66 -14.09 -2.81
CA VAL A 64 -12.89 -13.36 -1.55
C VAL A 64 -14.30 -12.76 -1.57
N LEU A 65 -15.12 -13.12 -0.57
CA LEU A 65 -16.53 -12.74 -0.49
C LEU A 65 -16.74 -11.61 0.51
N PHE A 66 -16.97 -10.39 0.02
CA PHE A 66 -17.06 -9.17 0.83
C PHE A 66 -18.38 -8.42 0.62
N LYS A 67 -18.73 -7.56 1.57
CA LYS A 67 -19.86 -6.64 1.50
C LYS A 67 -19.34 -5.22 1.39
N ILE A 68 -20.03 -4.41 0.60
CA ILE A 68 -19.75 -2.99 0.45
C ILE A 68 -21.05 -2.22 0.50
N ASN A 69 -21.02 -1.06 1.15
CA ASN A 69 -22.16 -0.16 1.25
C ASN A 69 -22.02 0.95 0.22
N PHE A 70 -23.12 1.33 -0.39
CA PHE A 70 -23.20 2.48 -1.28
C PHE A 70 -24.11 3.56 -0.69
N ASP A 71 -23.68 4.81 -0.80
CA ASP A 71 -24.48 5.96 -0.42
C ASP A 71 -25.66 6.16 -1.38
N ARG A 72 -26.61 7.03 -1.00
CA ARG A 72 -27.79 7.39 -1.84
C ARG A 72 -27.43 7.97 -3.21
N LEU A 73 -26.19 8.40 -3.38
CA LEU A 73 -25.66 8.95 -4.63
C LEU A 73 -24.90 7.90 -5.46
N GLY A 74 -24.89 6.62 -5.05
CA GLY A 74 -24.21 5.53 -5.76
C GLY A 74 -22.69 5.48 -5.54
N PHE A 75 -22.15 6.25 -4.61
CA PHE A 75 -20.73 6.21 -4.25
C PHE A 75 -20.46 5.15 -3.19
N ALA A 76 -19.34 4.45 -3.31
CA ALA A 76 -18.90 3.49 -2.30
C ALA A 76 -18.55 4.20 -0.97
N ASP A 77 -18.81 3.51 0.14
CA ASP A 77 -18.44 3.99 1.48
C ASP A 77 -16.92 4.17 1.59
N LYS A 78 -16.50 5.41 1.87
CA LYS A 78 -15.07 5.80 2.00
C LYS A 78 -14.35 5.12 3.17
N SER A 79 -15.10 4.58 4.14
CA SER A 79 -14.54 3.86 5.27
C SER A 79 -14.21 2.39 4.94
N TRP A 80 -14.58 1.91 3.75
CA TRP A 80 -14.31 0.56 3.30
C TRP A 80 -12.84 0.39 2.86
N ASN A 81 -12.11 -0.53 3.49
CA ASN A 81 -10.66 -0.67 3.31
C ASN A 81 -10.18 -2.12 3.48
N ILE A 82 -10.81 -3.06 2.77
CA ILE A 82 -10.43 -4.48 2.83
C ILE A 82 -9.33 -4.77 1.80
N PRO A 83 -8.17 -5.34 2.21
CA PRO A 83 -7.08 -5.68 1.30
C PRO A 83 -7.39 -6.99 0.54
N LEU A 84 -8.20 -6.91 -0.53
CA LEU A 84 -8.70 -8.06 -1.28
C LEU A 84 -7.60 -8.97 -1.84
N ARG A 85 -6.54 -8.41 -2.44
CA ARG A 85 -5.40 -9.16 -2.98
C ARG A 85 -4.68 -9.98 -1.89
N HIS A 86 -4.36 -9.34 -0.76
CA HIS A 86 -3.67 -10.00 0.35
C HIS A 86 -4.52 -11.11 0.97
N LEU A 87 -5.84 -10.90 1.07
CA LEU A 87 -6.76 -11.95 1.54
C LEU A 87 -6.85 -13.12 0.55
N ALA A 88 -6.85 -12.87 -0.76
CA ALA A 88 -6.83 -13.92 -1.77
C ALA A 88 -5.55 -14.77 -1.71
N ASP A 89 -4.39 -14.15 -1.48
CA ASP A 89 -3.10 -14.83 -1.39
C ASP A 89 -2.97 -15.67 -0.11
N THR A 90 -3.47 -15.16 1.02
CA THR A 90 -3.37 -15.81 2.34
C THR A 90 -4.58 -16.69 2.70
N ALA A 91 -5.56 -16.78 1.81
CA ALA A 91 -6.78 -17.55 2.01
C ALA A 91 -6.52 -19.07 2.14
N ALA A 92 -7.37 -19.73 2.93
CA ALA A 92 -7.33 -21.17 3.11
C ALA A 92 -7.96 -21.89 1.89
N ARG A 93 -7.73 -23.20 1.79
CA ARG A 93 -8.29 -24.01 0.69
C ARG A 93 -9.81 -24.12 0.81
N GLY A 94 -10.49 -23.88 -0.29
CA GLY A 94 -11.93 -23.95 -0.47
C GLY A 94 -12.35 -25.06 -1.45
N PRO A 95 -13.63 -25.09 -1.84
CA PRO A 95 -14.17 -26.08 -2.78
C PRO A 95 -13.53 -25.94 -4.18
N ASP A 96 -13.50 -27.03 -4.95
CA ASP A 96 -13.00 -27.02 -6.32
C ASP A 96 -14.03 -26.39 -7.29
N MET A 97 -13.56 -25.49 -8.15
CA MET A 97 -14.34 -24.82 -9.19
C MET A 97 -13.83 -25.12 -10.62
N GLY A 98 -13.18 -26.27 -10.82
CA GLY A 98 -12.77 -26.77 -12.14
C GLY A 98 -11.27 -26.64 -12.47
N ALA A 99 -10.47 -26.09 -11.55
CA ALA A 99 -9.00 -25.99 -11.66
C ALA A 99 -8.26 -26.61 -10.46
N GLY A 100 -8.96 -27.27 -9.55
CA GLY A 100 -8.45 -27.67 -8.24
C GLY A 100 -9.03 -26.81 -7.10
N PRO A 101 -8.68 -27.13 -5.84
CA PRO A 101 -9.21 -26.42 -4.68
C PRO A 101 -8.82 -24.93 -4.74
N ILE A 102 -9.83 -24.05 -4.81
CA ILE A 102 -9.59 -22.60 -4.86
C ILE A 102 -9.08 -22.10 -3.51
N ARG A 103 -8.45 -20.92 -3.49
CA ARG A 103 -8.25 -20.18 -2.23
C ARG A 103 -9.51 -19.38 -1.91
N LEU A 104 -10.13 -19.63 -0.75
CA LEU A 104 -11.38 -18.99 -0.35
C LEU A 104 -11.18 -18.16 0.92
N ALA A 105 -11.58 -16.88 0.87
CA ALA A 105 -11.80 -16.05 2.03
C ALA A 105 -13.28 -15.66 2.14
N CYS A 106 -13.95 -16.14 3.19
CA CYS A 106 -15.32 -15.79 3.53
C CYS A 106 -15.42 -15.45 5.02
N LYS A 107 -16.61 -15.06 5.51
CA LYS A 107 -16.78 -14.66 6.92
C LYS A 107 -16.39 -15.78 7.90
N SER A 108 -16.73 -17.03 7.63
CA SER A 108 -16.35 -18.20 8.43
C SER A 108 -14.89 -18.64 8.22
N GLN A 109 -14.25 -18.23 7.12
CA GLN A 109 -12.92 -18.66 6.71
C GLN A 109 -12.04 -17.46 6.33
N CYS A 110 -11.72 -16.61 7.29
CA CYS A 110 -10.83 -15.46 7.10
C CYS A 110 -9.61 -15.56 8.02
N SER A 111 -8.41 -15.33 7.47
CA SER A 111 -7.13 -15.33 8.20
C SER A 111 -7.01 -14.16 9.18
N VAL A 112 -7.74 -13.05 8.94
CA VAL A 112 -7.67 -11.82 9.73
C VAL A 112 -9.06 -11.50 10.31
N SER A 113 -9.21 -11.69 11.63
CA SER A 113 -10.51 -11.63 12.31
C SER A 113 -11.21 -10.27 12.24
N TRP A 114 -10.48 -9.16 12.16
CA TRP A 114 -11.10 -7.82 12.10
C TRP A 114 -11.85 -7.53 10.79
N HIS A 115 -11.55 -8.26 9.70
CA HIS A 115 -12.25 -8.07 8.41
C HIS A 115 -13.52 -8.93 8.30
N GLN A 116 -13.72 -9.90 9.20
CA GLN A 116 -14.88 -10.80 9.19
C GLN A 116 -16.25 -10.10 9.15
N PRO A 117 -16.50 -8.97 9.85
CA PRO A 117 -17.81 -8.31 9.83
C PRO A 117 -18.23 -7.80 8.45
N GLN A 118 -17.25 -7.48 7.60
CA GLN A 118 -17.46 -6.99 6.24
C GLN A 118 -17.41 -8.13 5.20
N LEU A 119 -17.21 -9.38 5.61
CA LEU A 119 -17.27 -10.55 4.75
C LEU A 119 -18.65 -11.22 4.84
N TRP A 120 -18.98 -12.05 3.86
CA TRP A 120 -20.20 -12.86 3.88
C TRP A 120 -19.88 -14.34 3.58
N ASP A 121 -20.82 -15.22 3.94
CA ASP A 121 -20.67 -16.65 3.74
C ASP A 121 -21.50 -17.12 2.54
N PRO A 122 -20.91 -17.94 1.65
CA PRO A 122 -21.57 -18.42 0.45
C PRO A 122 -22.63 -19.47 0.78
N VAL A 123 -23.64 -19.58 -0.07
CA VAL A 123 -24.67 -20.61 0.03
C VAL A 123 -24.27 -21.79 -0.85
N MET A 124 -24.18 -22.99 -0.26
CA MET A 124 -23.80 -24.25 -0.92
C MET A 124 -24.97 -25.24 -0.92
N THR A 125 -26.15 -24.81 -1.39
CA THR A 125 -27.32 -25.69 -1.45
C THR A 125 -27.51 -26.22 -2.87
N ALA A 126 -28.01 -27.45 -3.03
CA ALA A 126 -28.17 -28.08 -4.35
C ALA A 126 -28.99 -27.26 -5.37
N HIS A 127 -29.92 -26.43 -4.90
CA HIS A 127 -30.75 -25.55 -5.74
C HIS A 127 -30.11 -24.17 -5.97
N ASN A 128 -29.17 -23.78 -5.12
CA ASN A 128 -28.56 -22.47 -5.14
C ASN A 128 -27.12 -22.54 -4.61
N ASN A 129 -26.18 -22.63 -5.55
CA ASN A 129 -24.74 -22.67 -5.31
C ASN A 129 -24.10 -21.36 -5.78
N THR A 130 -23.61 -20.55 -4.84
CA THR A 130 -22.89 -19.30 -5.15
C THR A 130 -21.67 -19.55 -6.04
N PHE A 131 -20.91 -20.62 -5.78
CA PHE A 131 -19.72 -20.97 -6.57
C PHE A 131 -20.04 -21.36 -8.00
N ALA A 132 -21.14 -22.09 -8.23
CA ALA A 132 -21.56 -22.43 -9.59
C ALA A 132 -21.87 -21.15 -10.40
N LYS A 133 -22.51 -20.17 -9.77
CA LYS A 133 -22.81 -18.87 -10.41
C LYS A 133 -21.55 -18.07 -10.74
N ILE A 134 -20.57 -18.05 -9.83
CA ILE A 134 -19.28 -17.41 -10.09
C ILE A 134 -18.54 -18.11 -11.23
N HIS A 135 -18.54 -19.44 -11.24
CA HIS A 135 -17.95 -20.23 -12.32
C HIS A 135 -18.60 -19.91 -13.66
N ASP A 136 -19.93 -19.94 -13.72
CA ASP A 136 -20.68 -19.71 -14.96
C ASP A 136 -20.52 -18.26 -15.45
N ALA A 137 -20.45 -17.28 -14.55
CA ALA A 137 -20.16 -15.89 -14.89
C ALA A 137 -18.76 -15.72 -15.52
N VAL A 138 -17.74 -16.32 -14.90
CA VAL A 138 -16.36 -16.29 -15.42
C VAL A 138 -16.25 -17.04 -16.74
N ALA A 139 -16.95 -18.17 -16.89
CA ALA A 139 -17.00 -18.94 -18.14
C ALA A 139 -17.68 -18.18 -19.28
N ASN A 140 -18.71 -17.38 -18.98
CA ASN A 140 -19.38 -16.50 -19.96
C ASN A 140 -18.50 -15.33 -20.41
N ASN A 141 -17.40 -15.03 -19.70
CA ASN A 141 -16.39 -14.03 -20.02
C ASN A 141 -16.92 -12.70 -20.58
N ARG A 142 -17.94 -12.12 -19.94
CA ARG A 142 -18.52 -10.83 -20.37
C ARG A 142 -17.54 -9.67 -20.29
N LEU A 143 -16.51 -9.82 -19.44
CA LEU A 143 -15.43 -8.84 -19.23
C LEU A 143 -14.30 -8.94 -20.26
N CYS A 144 -14.39 -9.85 -21.24
CA CYS A 144 -13.37 -10.07 -22.27
C CYS A 144 -11.96 -10.26 -21.67
N LEU A 145 -11.86 -11.01 -20.58
CA LEU A 145 -10.58 -11.31 -19.92
C LEU A 145 -9.66 -12.03 -20.92
N PRO A 146 -8.36 -11.67 -20.96
CA PRO A 146 -7.43 -12.26 -21.92
C PRO A 146 -7.25 -13.75 -21.64
N THR A 147 -7.59 -14.57 -22.63
CA THR A 147 -7.41 -16.03 -22.60
C THR A 147 -6.13 -16.42 -23.32
N THR A 148 -5.39 -17.38 -22.78
CA THR A 148 -4.13 -17.91 -23.34
C THR A 148 -4.37 -18.95 -24.45
N GLY A 149 -5.55 -18.95 -25.09
CA GLY A 149 -5.91 -19.84 -26.19
C GLY A 149 -6.05 -19.09 -27.51
N GLU A 150 -5.49 -19.64 -28.58
CA GLU A 150 -5.70 -19.21 -29.97
C GLU A 150 -7.21 -19.13 -30.33
N PRO A 151 -7.61 -18.30 -31.31
CA PRO A 151 -9.02 -18.21 -31.71
C PRO A 151 -9.43 -19.46 -32.51
N GLU A 152 -10.22 -20.33 -31.90
CA GLU A 152 -10.87 -21.45 -32.60
C GLU A 152 -12.04 -20.92 -33.44
N PHE A 153 -11.88 -20.98 -34.77
CA PHE A 153 -13.00 -21.01 -35.70
C PHE A 153 -13.65 -22.40 -35.67
N LEU A 154 -14.99 -22.40 -35.74
CA LEU A 154 -15.89 -23.55 -35.85
C LEU A 154 -15.38 -24.66 -36.79
N ASP A 155 -15.43 -25.92 -36.35
CA ASP A 155 -16.43 -26.86 -36.90
C ASP A 155 -16.51 -28.19 -36.13
N SER A 156 -17.73 -28.74 -36.16
CA SER A 156 -18.18 -29.97 -35.53
C SER A 156 -17.72 -31.23 -36.28
N ALA A 157 -17.59 -32.31 -35.50
CA ALA A 157 -17.60 -33.74 -35.88
C ALA A 157 -16.37 -34.28 -36.62
N PHE A 158 -15.60 -35.15 -35.95
CA PHE A 158 -15.53 -36.58 -36.27
C PHE A 158 -14.68 -37.28 -35.20
N ALA A 159 -15.27 -38.29 -34.58
CA ALA A 159 -14.60 -39.23 -33.69
C ALA A 159 -13.63 -40.10 -34.48
N THR A 160 -12.37 -40.23 -34.04
CA THR A 160 -11.55 -41.47 -34.09
C THR A 160 -10.34 -41.22 -33.18
N GLU A 161 -10.27 -41.81 -31.98
CA GLU A 161 -9.56 -43.07 -31.71
C GLU A 161 -8.05 -42.99 -31.99
N ASN A 162 -7.26 -43.10 -30.91
CA ASN A 162 -5.84 -43.50 -30.77
C ASN A 162 -5.27 -42.76 -29.54
N GLN A 163 -5.54 -43.22 -28.31
CA GLN A 163 -4.83 -44.32 -27.66
C GLN A 163 -3.31 -44.15 -27.75
N TRP A 164 -2.69 -43.64 -26.67
CA TRP A 164 -1.59 -44.31 -25.98
C TRP A 164 -1.50 -43.83 -24.53
N THR A 165 -1.42 -44.83 -23.67
CA THR A 165 -1.60 -44.84 -22.23
C THR A 165 -0.28 -44.58 -21.50
N MET A 166 -0.26 -43.64 -20.54
CA MET A 166 0.65 -43.72 -19.40
C MET A 166 -0.09 -44.46 -18.28
N ALA A 167 0.45 -45.62 -17.91
CA ALA A 167 -0.04 -46.42 -16.80
C ALA A 167 0.40 -45.78 -15.47
N GLU A 168 -0.59 -45.32 -14.70
CA GLU A 168 -0.47 -45.15 -13.26
C GLU A 168 -0.40 -46.52 -12.59
N VAL A 169 0.47 -46.63 -11.58
CA VAL A 169 0.53 -47.73 -10.63
C VAL A 169 -0.45 -47.42 -9.49
N PRO A 170 -1.46 -48.27 -9.20
CA PRO A 170 -2.24 -48.16 -7.98
C PRO A 170 -1.77 -49.16 -6.91
N LEU A 171 -1.67 -48.64 -5.69
CA LEU A 171 -1.71 -49.39 -4.44
C LEU A 171 -3.08 -50.05 -4.22
N SER A 172 -3.10 -51.32 -3.80
CA SER A 172 -4.15 -51.95 -2.96
C SER A 172 -3.60 -53.31 -2.49
N ALA A 173 -3.23 -53.50 -1.22
CA ALA A 173 -4.08 -53.86 -0.06
C ALA A 173 -4.76 -55.24 -0.17
N ALA A 174 -4.24 -56.22 0.59
CA ALA A 174 -4.90 -57.35 1.25
C ALA A 174 -3.79 -58.29 1.81
N SER A 175 -3.58 -58.34 3.14
CA SER A 175 -3.93 -59.47 4.04
C SER A 175 -3.38 -60.83 3.56
N GLU A 176 -2.66 -61.63 4.34
CA GLU A 176 -2.96 -62.07 5.69
C GLU A 176 -1.84 -63.03 6.17
N SER A 177 -1.80 -63.29 7.49
CA SER A 177 -1.18 -64.45 8.15
C SER A 177 0.36 -64.52 8.26
N ALA A 178 0.84 -63.97 9.38
CA ALA A 178 2.03 -64.45 10.08
C ALA A 178 1.76 -65.83 10.71
N GLN A 179 2.74 -66.74 10.66
CA GLN A 179 3.13 -67.67 11.74
C GLN A 179 4.38 -68.52 11.35
N PRO A 180 5.07 -69.13 12.34
CA PRO A 180 6.53 -69.21 12.39
C PRO A 180 7.16 -70.51 11.89
N LEU A 181 8.48 -70.43 11.67
CA LEU A 181 9.42 -71.51 11.41
C LEU A 181 9.37 -72.61 12.49
N LYS A 182 9.27 -73.87 12.05
CA LYS A 182 9.53 -75.08 12.85
C LYS A 182 10.60 -75.95 12.17
N GLU A 183 11.44 -76.47 13.04
CA GLU A 183 12.60 -77.35 12.88
C GLU A 183 12.30 -78.75 12.26
N PRO A 184 13.35 -79.49 11.83
CA PRO A 184 13.23 -80.59 10.86
C PRO A 184 12.69 -81.92 11.43
N PRO A 185 12.23 -82.84 10.55
CA PRO A 185 11.59 -84.08 10.98
C PRO A 185 12.60 -85.14 11.39
N VAL A 186 12.36 -85.70 12.57
CA VAL A 186 12.86 -87.00 13.02
C VAL A 186 11.92 -88.06 12.46
N LEU A 187 12.45 -89.00 11.67
CA LEU A 187 11.74 -90.23 11.31
C LEU A 187 12.36 -91.40 12.07
N SER A 188 11.58 -91.89 13.02
CA SER A 188 11.67 -93.21 13.63
C SER A 188 11.25 -94.28 12.64
N VAL A 189 11.97 -95.41 12.63
CA VAL A 189 11.39 -96.71 12.26
C VAL A 189 11.64 -97.65 13.42
N ASP A 190 10.52 -98.21 13.86
CA ASP A 190 10.30 -99.10 14.98
C ASP A 190 10.77 -100.55 14.72
N GLU A 191 10.99 -101.24 15.85
CA GLU A 191 10.68 -102.66 16.10
C GLU A 191 11.51 -103.73 15.35
N SER A 192 11.92 -104.88 15.92
CA SER A 192 11.74 -105.53 17.22
C SER A 192 12.44 -106.92 17.10
N PHE A 193 12.82 -107.52 18.23
CA PHE A 193 12.85 -108.98 18.47
C PHE A 193 13.89 -109.81 17.66
N ASP A 194 14.66 -110.76 18.19
CA ASP A 194 14.42 -111.73 19.24
C ASP A 194 15.76 -112.18 19.86
N GLY A 195 15.75 -112.37 21.17
CA GLY A 195 16.80 -113.04 21.90
C GLY A 195 16.40 -114.49 22.12
N THR A 196 16.95 -115.41 21.34
CA THR A 196 16.92 -116.84 21.64
C THR A 196 18.33 -117.40 21.74
N TYR A 197 18.61 -117.78 22.98
CA TYR A 197 19.61 -118.71 23.44
C TYR A 197 19.42 -120.07 22.75
N VAL A 198 20.46 -120.59 22.09
CA VAL A 198 20.59 -122.03 21.83
C VAL A 198 22.00 -122.42 22.27
N ASP A 199 22.00 -123.33 23.22
CA ASP A 199 23.10 -123.98 23.88
C ASP A 199 23.78 -125.01 22.96
N ASP A 200 25.08 -125.17 23.17
CA ASP A 200 25.98 -126.29 22.87
C ASP A 200 25.70 -127.21 21.66
N GLN A 201 26.56 -127.07 20.65
CA GLN A 201 27.14 -128.24 19.97
C GLN A 201 28.58 -127.93 19.55
N GLU A 202 29.53 -128.44 20.35
CA GLU A 202 30.91 -128.67 19.94
C GLU A 202 30.92 -129.53 18.67
N LEU A 203 30.99 -128.87 17.53
CA LEU A 203 31.43 -129.46 16.27
C LEU A 203 32.67 -128.69 15.88
N GLY A 204 33.82 -129.36 15.99
CA GLY A 204 35.10 -128.86 15.54
C GLY A 204 34.99 -128.36 14.10
N LEU A 205 34.78 -127.06 13.96
CA LEU A 205 34.92 -126.34 12.72
C LEU A 205 36.40 -126.39 12.37
N THR A 206 36.72 -127.07 11.27
CA THR A 206 38.06 -126.98 10.69
C THR A 206 38.39 -125.49 10.55
N GLU A 207 39.59 -125.10 10.96
CA GLU A 207 40.15 -123.73 10.87
C GLU A 207 39.82 -123.06 9.52
N SER A 208 39.72 -123.86 8.44
CA SER A 208 39.32 -123.44 7.11
C SER A 208 37.89 -122.87 6.95
N LEU A 209 36.90 -123.30 7.75
CA LEU A 209 35.51 -122.83 7.60
C LEU A 209 35.30 -121.47 8.30
N LEU A 210 35.94 -121.28 9.46
CA LEU A 210 36.01 -120.02 10.18
C LEU A 210 36.76 -118.97 9.34
N GLU A 211 37.90 -119.36 8.76
CA GLU A 211 38.68 -118.51 7.86
C GLU A 211 37.90 -118.16 6.56
N ALA A 212 37.09 -119.09 6.04
CA ALA A 212 36.20 -118.81 4.91
C ALA A 212 35.10 -117.79 5.25
N LEU A 213 34.48 -117.92 6.42
CA LEU A 213 33.43 -117.00 6.90
C LEU A 213 34.02 -115.61 7.18
N GLU A 214 35.16 -115.53 7.86
CA GLU A 214 35.91 -114.30 8.05
C GLU A 214 36.30 -113.66 6.72
N SER A 215 36.76 -114.43 5.73
CA SER A 215 37.08 -113.91 4.40
C SER A 215 35.84 -113.31 3.72
N ALA A 216 34.66 -113.90 3.92
CA ALA A 216 33.39 -113.40 3.40
C ALA A 216 32.94 -112.11 4.10
N HIS A 217 33.09 -112.03 5.43
CA HIS A 217 32.83 -110.80 6.19
C HIS A 217 33.81 -109.69 5.82
N ARG A 218 35.11 -109.98 5.68
CA ARG A 218 36.11 -109.01 5.20
C ARG A 218 35.79 -108.51 3.80
N LYS A 219 35.32 -109.38 2.88
CA LYS A 219 34.86 -108.98 1.54
C LYS A 219 33.63 -108.08 1.60
N LYS A 220 32.64 -108.38 2.45
CA LYS A 220 31.44 -107.54 2.66
C LYS A 220 31.82 -106.18 3.24
N MET A 221 32.65 -106.13 4.29
CA MET A 221 33.14 -104.89 4.88
C MET A 221 33.96 -104.07 3.87
N ALA A 222 34.85 -104.70 3.10
CA ALA A 222 35.60 -104.03 2.05
C ALA A 222 34.71 -103.53 0.90
N SER A 223 33.57 -104.18 0.63
CA SER A 223 32.57 -103.71 -0.34
C SER A 223 31.81 -102.50 0.18
N LEU A 224 31.40 -102.50 1.45
CA LEU A 224 30.74 -101.37 2.10
C LEU A 224 31.66 -100.15 2.21
N ILE A 225 32.93 -100.35 2.59
CA ILE A 225 33.93 -99.27 2.61
C ILE A 225 34.15 -98.70 1.21
N ARG A 226 34.19 -99.55 0.18
CA ARG A 226 34.27 -99.09 -1.22
C ARG A 226 33.04 -98.29 -1.63
N GLN A 227 31.84 -98.72 -1.24
CA GLN A 227 30.60 -98.00 -1.50
C GLN A 227 30.57 -96.65 -0.78
N GLN A 228 30.99 -96.60 0.49
CA GLN A 228 31.06 -95.37 1.27
C GLN A 228 32.13 -94.41 0.71
N HIS A 229 33.31 -94.91 0.34
CA HIS A 229 34.34 -94.08 -0.32
C HIS A 229 33.85 -93.52 -1.65
N LEU A 230 33.13 -94.32 -2.44
CA LEU A 230 32.55 -93.85 -3.69
C LEU A 230 31.48 -92.79 -3.42
N HIS A 231 30.63 -93.00 -2.42
CA HIS A 231 29.58 -92.05 -2.03
C HIS A 231 30.16 -90.73 -1.49
N VAL A 232 31.17 -90.78 -0.62
CA VAL A 232 31.88 -89.59 -0.14
C VAL A 232 32.52 -88.85 -1.31
N LYS A 233 33.10 -89.58 -2.27
CA LYS A 233 33.69 -88.97 -3.46
C LYS A 233 32.65 -88.34 -4.40
N THR A 234 31.48 -88.97 -4.58
CA THR A 234 30.38 -88.36 -5.35
C THR A 234 29.85 -87.11 -4.66
N MET A 235 29.63 -87.16 -3.35
CA MET A 235 29.22 -85.99 -2.56
C MET A 235 30.26 -84.87 -2.61
N GLN A 236 31.56 -85.19 -2.53
CA GLN A 236 32.63 -84.21 -2.68
C GLN A 236 32.64 -83.58 -4.07
N ASN A 237 32.43 -84.37 -5.13
CA ASN A 237 32.33 -83.86 -6.49
C ASN A 237 31.10 -82.96 -6.69
N GLU A 238 29.94 -83.35 -6.15
CA GLU A 238 28.71 -82.56 -6.19
C GLU A 238 28.91 -81.22 -5.46
N HIS A 239 29.46 -81.25 -4.25
CA HIS A 239 29.77 -80.03 -3.50
C HIS A 239 30.80 -79.15 -4.22
N GLN A 240 31.84 -79.73 -4.82
CA GLN A 240 32.81 -78.98 -5.63
C GLN A 240 32.13 -78.32 -6.84
N GLN A 241 31.18 -79.00 -7.48
CA GLN A 241 30.40 -78.43 -8.59
C GLN A 241 29.47 -77.31 -8.11
N GLU A 242 28.80 -77.46 -6.96
CA GLU A 242 27.96 -76.42 -6.38
C GLU A 242 28.78 -75.18 -5.99
N LEU A 243 29.94 -75.36 -5.35
CA LEU A 243 30.86 -74.28 -5.05
C LEU A 243 31.37 -73.57 -6.31
N ALA A 244 31.67 -74.33 -7.37
CA ALA A 244 32.10 -73.75 -8.64
C ALA A 244 30.97 -72.93 -9.29
N LYS A 245 29.73 -73.46 -9.30
CA LYS A 245 28.54 -72.73 -9.79
C LYS A 245 28.30 -71.46 -8.97
N LEU A 246 28.39 -71.55 -7.66
CA LEU A 246 28.18 -70.43 -6.75
C LEU A 246 29.23 -69.33 -6.97
N LYS A 247 30.51 -69.71 -7.09
CA LYS A 247 31.61 -68.77 -7.42
C LYS A 247 31.37 -68.06 -8.75
N LEU A 248 31.00 -68.80 -9.78
CA LEU A 248 30.71 -68.24 -11.10
C LEU A 248 29.53 -67.25 -11.05
N ASN A 249 28.46 -67.56 -10.31
CA ASN A 249 27.33 -66.63 -10.14
C ASN A 249 27.75 -65.36 -9.39
N TYR A 250 28.61 -65.47 -8.37
CA TYR A 250 29.14 -64.30 -7.66
C TYR A 250 30.05 -63.45 -8.55
N GLU A 251 30.94 -64.08 -9.32
CA GLU A 251 31.81 -63.38 -10.27
C GLU A 251 30.98 -62.64 -11.33
N GLN A 252 29.93 -63.27 -11.87
CA GLN A 252 28.99 -62.61 -12.79
C GLN A 252 28.27 -61.44 -12.14
N SER A 253 27.81 -61.59 -10.89
CA SER A 253 27.12 -60.52 -10.16
C SER A 253 28.04 -59.33 -9.87
N LEU A 254 29.31 -59.59 -9.53
CA LEU A 254 30.32 -58.55 -9.33
C LEU A 254 30.62 -57.81 -10.63
N GLN A 255 30.77 -58.52 -11.75
CA GLN A 255 30.97 -57.89 -13.05
C GLN A 255 29.80 -57.00 -13.46
N GLN A 256 28.56 -57.44 -13.23
CA GLN A 256 27.38 -56.62 -13.48
C GLN A 256 27.37 -55.35 -12.62
N LEU A 257 27.68 -55.48 -11.33
CA LEU A 257 27.74 -54.35 -10.42
C LEU A 257 28.85 -53.36 -10.82
N GLU A 258 30.02 -53.84 -11.24
CA GLU A 258 31.10 -52.99 -11.75
C GLU A 258 30.68 -52.22 -13.01
N ILE A 259 29.98 -52.87 -13.94
CA ILE A 259 29.43 -52.23 -15.14
C ILE A 259 28.40 -51.15 -14.78
N ASP A 260 27.50 -51.43 -13.85
CA ASP A 260 26.47 -50.48 -13.44
C ASP A 260 27.05 -49.29 -12.67
N VAL A 261 28.05 -49.51 -11.81
CA VAL A 261 28.79 -48.43 -11.14
C VAL A 261 29.50 -47.55 -12.17
N ALA A 262 30.16 -48.14 -13.16
CA ALA A 262 30.81 -47.38 -14.23
C ALA A 262 29.78 -46.58 -15.06
N ARG A 263 28.62 -47.18 -15.38
CA ARG A 263 27.54 -46.50 -16.10
C ARG A 263 26.99 -45.31 -15.31
N LEU A 264 26.72 -45.50 -14.02
CA LEU A 264 26.20 -44.45 -13.15
C LEU A 264 27.22 -43.33 -12.94
N ALA A 265 28.52 -43.66 -12.80
CA ALA A 265 29.58 -42.67 -12.71
C ALA A 265 29.66 -41.80 -13.97
N ASN A 266 29.65 -42.41 -15.16
CA ASN A 266 29.66 -41.68 -16.43
C ASN A 266 28.41 -40.80 -16.61
N LEU A 267 27.23 -41.30 -16.20
CA LEU A 267 25.99 -40.52 -16.24
C LEU A 267 26.06 -39.33 -15.29
N HIS A 268 26.57 -39.53 -14.06
CA HIS A 268 26.74 -38.45 -13.10
C HIS A 268 27.73 -37.39 -13.62
N GLU A 269 28.85 -37.80 -14.20
CA GLU A 269 29.82 -36.86 -14.80
C GLU A 269 29.23 -36.08 -15.98
N SER A 270 28.45 -36.75 -16.83
CA SER A 270 27.74 -36.09 -17.94
C SER A 270 26.70 -35.10 -17.44
N LEU A 271 25.84 -35.48 -16.50
CA LEU A 271 24.86 -34.56 -15.91
C LEU A 271 25.54 -33.44 -15.13
N HIS A 272 26.64 -33.70 -14.46
CA HIS A 272 27.38 -32.68 -13.70
C HIS A 272 27.98 -31.63 -14.64
N SER A 273 28.62 -32.06 -15.73
CA SER A 273 29.15 -31.14 -16.75
C SER A 273 28.05 -30.33 -17.44
N GLN A 274 26.91 -30.94 -17.74
CA GLN A 274 25.73 -30.22 -18.25
C GLN A 274 25.22 -29.16 -17.26
N ASN A 275 25.13 -29.51 -15.97
CA ASN A 275 24.72 -28.56 -14.94
C ASN A 275 25.70 -27.40 -14.79
N ILE A 276 27.01 -27.64 -14.88
CA ILE A 276 28.02 -26.59 -14.85
C ILE A 276 27.85 -25.67 -16.07
N ALA A 277 27.74 -26.23 -17.28
CA ALA A 277 27.57 -25.45 -18.50
C ALA A 277 26.29 -24.58 -18.45
N LEU A 278 25.18 -25.12 -17.97
CA LEU A 278 23.94 -24.37 -17.78
C LEU A 278 24.09 -23.26 -16.73
N ARG A 279 24.82 -23.48 -15.64
CA ARG A 279 25.09 -22.43 -14.64
C ARG A 279 25.94 -21.32 -15.22
N GLU A 280 27.00 -21.65 -15.94
CA GLU A 280 27.86 -20.67 -16.62
C GLU A 280 27.08 -19.85 -17.66
N GLN A 281 26.22 -20.50 -18.44
CA GLN A 281 25.34 -19.82 -19.40
C GLN A 281 24.38 -18.85 -18.69
N ASN A 282 23.72 -19.29 -17.61
CA ASN A 282 22.83 -18.45 -16.83
C ASN A 282 23.58 -17.27 -16.19
N GLU A 283 24.78 -17.47 -15.67
CA GLU A 283 25.62 -16.40 -15.14
C GLU A 283 26.03 -15.40 -16.23
N ALA A 284 26.41 -15.88 -17.42
CA ALA A 284 26.74 -15.03 -18.55
C ALA A 284 25.54 -14.17 -18.97
N GLN A 285 24.35 -14.77 -19.06
CA GLN A 285 23.10 -14.05 -19.35
C GLN A 285 22.76 -13.02 -18.26
N ARG A 286 22.94 -13.36 -16.97
CA ARG A 286 22.75 -12.41 -15.87
C ARG A 286 23.70 -11.21 -15.97
N ARG A 287 24.98 -11.45 -16.25
CA ARG A 287 25.97 -10.37 -16.45
C ARG A 287 25.59 -9.47 -17.63
N GLN A 288 25.12 -10.03 -18.74
CA GLN A 288 24.63 -9.25 -19.89
C GLN A 288 23.40 -8.41 -19.55
N LEU A 289 22.45 -8.96 -18.79
CA LEU A 289 21.28 -8.19 -18.33
C LEU A 289 21.67 -7.09 -17.35
N GLU A 290 22.62 -7.34 -16.46
CA GLU A 290 23.13 -6.32 -15.54
C GLU A 290 23.83 -5.18 -16.27
N THR A 291 24.66 -5.46 -17.27
CA THR A 291 25.30 -4.41 -18.07
C THR A 291 24.27 -3.62 -18.85
N PHE A 292 23.29 -4.28 -19.47
CA PHE A 292 22.19 -3.62 -20.18
C PHE A 292 21.33 -2.75 -19.25
N LYS A 293 21.03 -3.22 -18.04
CA LYS A 293 20.32 -2.42 -17.02
C LYS A 293 21.13 -1.19 -16.61
N LYS A 294 22.45 -1.34 -16.40
CA LYS A 294 23.33 -0.22 -16.05
C LYS A 294 23.41 0.81 -17.17
N THR A 295 23.57 0.38 -18.43
CA THR A 295 23.62 1.32 -19.58
C THR A 295 22.30 2.05 -19.73
N ARG A 296 21.17 1.34 -19.67
CA ARG A 296 19.84 1.95 -19.75
C ARG A 296 19.58 2.92 -18.60
N ASN A 297 20.00 2.60 -17.38
CA ASN A 297 19.86 3.53 -16.25
C ASN A 297 20.67 4.80 -16.44
N ILE A 298 21.89 4.70 -16.97
CA ILE A 298 22.72 5.88 -17.28
C ILE A 298 22.06 6.73 -18.38
N GLU A 299 21.48 6.10 -19.40
CA GLU A 299 20.74 6.80 -20.46
C GLU A 299 19.50 7.52 -19.92
N LEU A 300 18.71 6.86 -19.07
CA LEU A 300 17.56 7.48 -18.40
C LEU A 300 18.00 8.66 -17.53
N GLN A 301 19.05 8.51 -16.73
CA GLN A 301 19.59 9.61 -15.92
C GLN A 301 20.06 10.79 -16.76
N LYS A 302 20.66 10.54 -17.92
CA LYS A 302 21.06 11.60 -18.86
C LYS A 302 19.86 12.29 -19.48
N ALA A 303 18.82 11.54 -19.87
CA ALA A 303 17.58 12.10 -20.40
C ALA A 303 16.86 12.96 -19.35
N GLU A 304 16.71 12.46 -18.12
CA GLU A 304 16.13 13.21 -17.01
C GLU A 304 16.93 14.48 -16.67
N ALA A 305 18.26 14.39 -16.67
CA ALA A 305 19.12 15.55 -16.41
C ALA A 305 18.96 16.60 -17.52
N TYR A 306 18.85 16.16 -18.78
CA TYR A 306 18.64 17.05 -19.92
C TYR A 306 17.26 17.73 -19.87
N GLU A 307 16.20 16.97 -19.56
CA GLU A 307 14.85 17.53 -19.37
C GLU A 307 14.82 18.54 -18.21
N LYS A 308 15.43 18.22 -17.06
CA LYS A 308 15.54 19.15 -15.93
C LYS A 308 16.27 20.43 -16.32
N GLN A 309 17.39 20.33 -17.04
CA GLN A 309 18.12 21.51 -17.53
C GLN A 309 17.28 22.38 -18.46
N GLN A 310 16.47 21.78 -19.35
CA GLN A 310 15.56 22.54 -20.21
C GLN A 310 14.48 23.25 -19.41
N VAL A 311 13.86 22.57 -18.44
CA VAL A 311 12.83 23.16 -17.57
C VAL A 311 13.41 24.28 -16.72
N ASP A 312 14.59 24.09 -16.14
CA ASP A 312 15.26 25.11 -15.32
C ASP A 312 15.67 26.33 -16.15
N ALA A 313 16.14 26.12 -17.39
CA ALA A 313 16.44 27.22 -18.31
C ALA A 313 15.19 28.03 -18.66
N LEU A 314 14.07 27.37 -19.01
CA LEU A 314 12.80 28.03 -19.29
C LEU A 314 12.25 28.74 -18.06
N ARG A 315 12.40 28.14 -16.87
CA ARG A 315 12.00 28.73 -15.60
C ARG A 315 12.80 30.01 -15.31
N SER A 316 14.12 29.98 -15.45
CA SER A 316 14.97 31.17 -15.28
C SER A 316 14.59 32.28 -16.24
N GLN A 317 14.36 31.96 -17.52
CA GLN A 317 13.91 32.94 -18.51
C GLN A 317 12.55 33.56 -18.14
N TYR A 318 11.60 32.75 -17.67
CA TYR A 318 10.30 33.24 -17.22
C TYR A 318 10.43 34.11 -15.96
N GLU A 319 11.22 33.69 -14.98
CA GLU A 319 11.48 34.45 -13.76
C GLU A 319 12.11 35.82 -14.07
N GLU A 320 13.08 35.88 -15.00
CA GLU A 320 13.67 37.14 -15.47
C GLU A 320 12.64 38.05 -16.15
N LEU A 321 11.83 37.52 -17.06
CA LEU A 321 10.78 38.30 -17.74
C LEU A 321 9.74 38.84 -16.76
N MET A 322 9.34 38.03 -15.77
CA MET A 322 8.40 38.46 -14.74
C MET A 322 9.01 39.51 -13.83
N ALA A 323 10.28 39.35 -13.43
CA ALA A 323 11.00 40.35 -12.66
C ALA A 323 11.11 41.70 -13.39
N GLN A 324 11.39 41.67 -14.70
CA GLN A 324 11.40 42.89 -15.54
C GLN A 324 10.03 43.57 -15.58
N ARG A 325 8.94 42.82 -15.79
CA ARG A 325 7.58 43.39 -15.80
C ARG A 325 7.20 44.03 -14.46
N VAL A 326 7.53 43.37 -13.35
CA VAL A 326 7.32 43.92 -12.00
C VAL A 326 8.18 45.17 -11.79
N ALA A 327 9.43 45.17 -12.24
CA ALA A 327 10.30 46.34 -12.15
C ALA A 327 9.75 47.54 -12.95
N GLU A 328 9.23 47.31 -14.15
CA GLU A 328 8.61 48.36 -14.97
C GLU A 328 7.34 48.92 -14.33
N GLU A 329 6.45 48.07 -13.82
CA GLU A 329 5.21 48.49 -13.17
C GLU A 329 5.49 49.23 -11.85
N THR A 330 6.40 48.72 -11.03
CA THR A 330 6.83 49.40 -9.81
C THR A 330 7.51 50.74 -10.09
N ALA A 331 8.28 50.88 -11.17
CA ALA A 331 8.85 52.16 -11.58
C ALA A 331 7.76 53.17 -11.97
N LYS A 332 6.77 52.76 -12.78
CA LYS A 332 5.62 53.60 -13.16
C LYS A 332 4.83 54.08 -11.94
N LEU A 333 4.59 53.20 -10.96
CA LEU A 333 3.89 53.56 -9.72
C LEU A 333 4.72 54.52 -8.86
N LYS A 334 6.05 54.34 -8.79
CA LYS A 334 6.95 55.27 -8.10
C LYS A 334 6.92 56.65 -8.73
N GLU A 335 6.98 56.76 -10.06
CA GLU A 335 6.85 58.03 -10.77
C GLU A 335 5.52 58.72 -10.45
N GLN A 336 4.41 57.97 -10.40
CA GLN A 336 3.10 58.53 -10.00
C GLN A 336 3.11 59.04 -8.55
N ILE A 337 3.74 58.32 -7.62
CA ILE A 337 3.89 58.75 -6.23
C ILE A 337 4.71 60.05 -6.17
N GLU A 338 5.82 60.14 -6.90
CA GLU A 338 6.66 61.34 -6.95
C GLU A 338 5.89 62.56 -7.47
N LEU A 339 5.13 62.40 -8.55
CA LEU A 339 4.26 63.47 -9.08
C LEU A 339 3.22 63.92 -8.05
N ARG A 340 2.59 62.97 -7.34
CA ARG A 340 1.61 63.30 -6.28
C ARG A 340 2.27 63.98 -5.09
N ASN A 341 3.46 63.57 -4.70
CA ASN A 341 4.22 64.23 -3.65
C ASN A 341 4.55 65.68 -4.04
N MET A 342 4.98 65.93 -5.28
CA MET A 342 5.20 67.29 -5.77
C MET A 342 3.93 68.13 -5.76
N GLU A 343 2.80 67.56 -6.19
CA GLU A 343 1.49 68.23 -6.15
C GLU A 343 1.08 68.57 -4.70
N LEU A 344 1.26 67.64 -3.76
CA LEU A 344 1.00 67.87 -2.34
C LEU A 344 1.90 68.97 -1.77
N MET A 345 3.20 68.97 -2.09
CA MET A 345 4.13 70.01 -1.67
C MET A 345 3.72 71.39 -2.22
N HIS A 346 3.33 71.46 -3.49
CA HIS A 346 2.82 72.70 -4.08
C HIS A 346 1.55 73.18 -3.38
N ARG A 347 0.58 72.29 -3.13
CA ARG A 347 -0.64 72.61 -2.37
C ARG A 347 -0.32 73.09 -0.96
N HIS A 348 0.65 72.49 -0.29
CA HIS A 348 1.12 72.91 1.02
C HIS A 348 1.75 74.31 0.99
N GLU A 349 2.56 74.62 -0.02
CA GLU A 349 3.17 75.94 -0.19
C GLU A 349 2.11 77.01 -0.47
N VAL A 350 1.15 76.74 -1.35
CA VAL A 350 0.02 77.66 -1.61
C VAL A 350 -0.80 77.88 -0.34
N ALA A 351 -1.15 76.81 0.39
CA ALA A 351 -1.87 76.92 1.65
C ALA A 351 -1.06 77.70 2.70
N LYS A 352 0.27 77.61 2.70
CA LYS A 352 1.14 78.41 3.57
C LYS A 352 1.10 79.89 3.19
N LYS A 353 1.26 80.23 1.91
CA LYS A 353 1.18 81.62 1.40
C LYS A 353 -0.17 82.27 1.75
N LEU A 354 -1.28 81.57 1.50
CA LEU A 354 -2.62 82.06 1.85
C LEU A 354 -2.80 82.27 3.36
N ARG A 355 -2.20 81.42 4.21
CA ARG A 355 -2.23 81.61 5.67
C ARG A 355 -1.43 82.83 6.11
N GLU A 356 -0.27 83.06 5.49
CA GLU A 356 0.57 84.25 5.75
C GLU A 356 -0.18 85.52 5.35
N GLU A 357 -0.77 85.56 4.15
CA GLU A 357 -1.60 86.67 3.67
C GLU A 357 -2.81 86.93 4.59
N LEU A 358 -3.50 85.88 5.05
CA LEU A 358 -4.60 86.03 6.01
C LEU A 358 -4.13 86.61 7.35
N CYS A 359 -2.94 86.23 7.82
CA CYS A 359 -2.35 86.80 9.03
C CYS A 359 -1.99 88.28 8.84
N ASP A 360 -1.41 88.65 7.71
CA ASP A 360 -1.05 90.03 7.39
C ASP A 360 -2.30 90.91 7.22
N LEU A 361 -3.30 90.46 6.47
CA LEU A 361 -4.59 91.15 6.34
C LEU A 361 -5.30 91.32 7.68
N ARG A 362 -5.25 90.31 8.56
CA ARG A 362 -5.79 90.45 9.92
C ARG A 362 -5.03 91.50 10.74
N ARG A 363 -3.71 91.57 10.60
CA ARG A 363 -2.87 92.57 11.27
C ARG A 363 -3.16 93.97 10.74
N ASP A 364 -3.28 94.15 9.43
CA ASP A 364 -3.56 95.44 8.80
C ASP A 364 -4.99 95.91 9.11
N LYS A 365 -5.98 95.00 9.12
CA LYS A 365 -7.33 95.31 9.59
C LYS A 365 -7.28 95.84 11.03
N LEU A 366 -6.55 95.17 11.93
CA LEU A 366 -6.43 95.62 13.31
C LEU A 366 -5.77 97.00 13.41
N ARG A 367 -4.70 97.25 12.65
CA ARG A 367 -4.03 98.56 12.59
C ARG A 367 -4.95 99.67 12.09
N LEU A 368 -5.67 99.45 10.99
CA LEU A 368 -6.58 100.45 10.42
C LEU A 368 -7.78 100.73 11.34
N VAL A 369 -8.28 99.71 12.04
CA VAL A 369 -9.34 99.88 13.04
C VAL A 369 -8.83 100.75 14.20
N ASN A 370 -7.63 100.48 14.72
CA ASN A 370 -7.04 101.28 15.80
C ASN A 370 -6.74 102.72 15.35
N ASP A 371 -6.03 102.90 14.23
CA ASP A 371 -5.71 104.23 13.68
C ASP A 371 -6.97 105.04 13.32
N GLY A 372 -8.00 104.38 12.80
CA GLY A 372 -9.27 105.01 12.46
C GLY A 372 -10.06 105.44 13.70
N GLY A 373 -10.04 104.61 14.75
CA GLY A 373 -10.57 104.95 16.06
C GLY A 373 -9.85 106.14 16.67
N ASP A 374 -8.52 106.09 16.75
CA ASP A 374 -7.69 107.10 17.39
C ASP A 374 -7.78 108.46 16.67
N LYS A 375 -7.67 108.49 15.34
CA LYS A 375 -7.79 109.74 14.55
C LYS A 375 -9.18 110.38 14.66
N PHE A 376 -10.23 109.58 14.78
CA PHE A 376 -11.58 110.07 14.99
C PHE A 376 -11.72 110.72 16.36
N LEU A 377 -11.18 110.06 17.39
CA LEU A 377 -11.14 110.58 18.76
C LEU A 377 -10.32 111.89 18.84
N ASP A 378 -9.12 111.94 18.26
CA ASP A 378 -8.28 113.15 18.22
C ASP A 378 -8.98 114.34 17.53
N ARG A 379 -9.74 114.08 16.45
CA ARG A 379 -10.49 115.15 15.75
C ARG A 379 -11.60 115.74 16.63
N LEU A 380 -12.24 114.93 17.47
CA LEU A 380 -13.27 115.44 18.40
C LEU A 380 -12.65 116.32 19.49
N GLU A 381 -11.48 115.95 20.01
CA GLU A 381 -10.74 116.77 20.97
C GLU A 381 -10.26 118.11 20.34
N ALA A 382 -9.76 118.09 19.10
CA ALA A 382 -9.35 119.30 18.38
C ALA A 382 -10.51 120.28 18.11
N LEU A 383 -11.74 119.76 17.99
CA LEU A 383 -12.97 120.58 17.90
C LEU A 383 -13.43 121.13 19.26
N GLY A 384 -12.68 120.87 20.34
CA GLY A 384 -12.97 121.34 21.69
C GLY A 384 -14.10 120.57 22.37
N ILE A 385 -14.46 119.39 21.86
CA ILE A 385 -15.52 118.55 22.44
C ILE A 385 -14.94 117.85 23.67
N SER A 386 -15.46 118.18 24.84
CA SER A 386 -15.16 117.47 26.08
C SER A 386 -16.18 116.37 26.32
N PHE A 387 -15.71 115.15 26.59
CA PHE A 387 -16.57 114.03 26.94
C PHE A 387 -16.94 114.14 28.42
N ILE A 388 -18.20 114.44 28.70
CA ILE A 388 -18.73 114.51 30.06
C ILE A 388 -19.75 113.39 30.23
N ALA A 389 -19.45 112.46 31.13
CA ALA A 389 -20.39 111.43 31.55
C ALA A 389 -20.94 111.78 32.94
N PHE A 390 -22.21 111.48 33.17
CA PHE A 390 -22.81 111.59 34.49
C PHE A 390 -22.90 110.21 35.12
N HIS A 391 -22.21 110.04 36.25
CA HIS A 391 -22.33 108.84 37.06
C HIS A 391 -22.89 109.22 38.43
N PRO A 392 -23.90 108.50 38.93
CA PRO A 392 -24.36 108.64 40.31
C PRO A 392 -23.17 108.55 41.29
N GLY A 393 -23.07 109.46 42.26
CA GLY A 393 -22.00 109.47 43.27
C GLY A 393 -20.73 110.22 42.85
N ALA A 394 -20.29 110.09 41.60
CA ALA A 394 -19.13 110.81 41.08
C ALA A 394 -19.48 112.16 40.43
N GLY A 395 -20.76 112.37 40.09
CA GLY A 395 -21.23 113.59 39.43
C GLY A 395 -20.81 113.65 37.95
N ARG A 396 -20.53 114.87 37.46
CA ARG A 396 -20.04 115.07 36.08
C ARG A 396 -18.57 114.73 36.02
N ILE A 397 -18.23 113.60 35.42
CA ILE A 397 -16.84 113.19 35.19
C ILE A 397 -16.46 113.64 33.78
N SER A 398 -15.37 114.42 33.70
CA SER A 398 -14.71 114.71 32.43
C SER A 398 -13.78 113.55 32.09
N ILE A 399 -14.06 112.84 31.00
CA ILE A 399 -13.25 111.71 30.53
C ILE A 399 -12.22 112.26 29.53
N LEU A 400 -10.94 112.03 29.80
CA LEU A 400 -9.87 112.41 28.88
C LEU A 400 -9.80 111.39 27.73
N LEU A 401 -9.34 111.82 26.56
CA LEU A 401 -9.23 110.95 25.37
C LEU A 401 -8.43 109.66 25.65
N LYS A 402 -7.36 109.78 26.44
CA LYS A 402 -6.50 108.67 26.87
C LYS A 402 -7.23 107.62 27.71
N ASP A 403 -8.25 108.03 28.45
CA ASP A 403 -9.01 107.19 29.37
C ASP A 403 -10.30 106.65 28.72
N MET A 404 -10.64 107.11 27.51
CA MET A 404 -11.88 106.77 26.82
C MET A 404 -11.96 105.28 26.46
N GLY A 405 -10.84 104.65 26.09
CA GLY A 405 -10.78 103.21 25.80
C GLY A 405 -11.15 102.36 27.03
N ALA A 406 -10.54 102.66 28.18
CA ALA A 406 -10.84 101.99 29.45
C ALA A 406 -12.28 102.23 29.90
N TYR A 407 -12.80 103.45 29.70
CA TYR A 407 -14.19 103.79 30.00
C TYR A 407 -15.19 102.99 29.13
N MET A 408 -14.90 102.79 27.84
CA MET A 408 -15.76 102.02 26.93
C MET A 408 -15.80 100.53 27.27
N GLU A 409 -14.68 99.95 27.74
CA GLU A 409 -14.62 98.56 28.18
C GLU A 409 -15.40 98.35 29.48
N ASN A 410 -15.29 99.28 30.44
CA ASN A 410 -16.02 99.20 31.70
C ASN A 410 -16.36 100.59 32.31
N PRO A 411 -17.56 101.13 32.02
CA PRO A 411 -18.00 102.42 32.57
C PRO A 411 -18.19 102.42 34.09
N ILE A 412 -18.59 101.27 34.66
CA ILE A 412 -18.89 101.13 36.09
C ILE A 412 -17.59 101.08 36.89
N GLY A 413 -16.60 100.32 36.42
CA GLY A 413 -15.25 100.29 36.99
C GLY A 413 -14.60 101.67 36.98
N PHE A 414 -14.70 102.40 35.87
CA PHE A 414 -14.15 103.76 35.78
C PHE A 414 -14.79 104.75 36.76
N ALA A 415 -16.12 104.67 36.94
CA ALA A 415 -16.83 105.50 37.92
C ALA A 415 -16.49 105.11 39.37
N ALA A 416 -16.29 103.82 39.64
CA ALA A 416 -15.88 103.30 40.94
C ALA A 416 -14.47 103.81 41.32
N ASP A 417 -13.52 103.77 40.39
CA ASP A 417 -12.16 104.28 40.57
C ASP A 417 -12.15 105.78 40.87
N ARG A 418 -13.01 106.57 40.19
CA ARG A 418 -13.17 108.01 40.48
C ARG A 418 -13.83 108.28 41.83
N CYS A 419 -14.69 107.38 42.30
CA CYS A 419 -15.24 107.38 43.66
C CYS A 419 -14.27 106.82 44.71
N LEU A 420 -13.10 106.28 44.30
CA LEU A 420 -12.12 105.60 45.16
C LEU A 420 -12.68 104.35 45.87
N VAL A 421 -13.58 103.63 45.21
CA VAL A 421 -14.27 102.44 45.72
C VAL A 421 -14.06 101.28 44.74
N SER A 422 -14.03 100.04 45.22
CA SER A 422 -13.94 98.90 44.30
C SER A 422 -15.21 98.80 43.44
N GLU A 423 -15.07 98.24 42.23
CA GLU A 423 -16.19 98.08 41.30
C GLU A 423 -17.40 97.37 41.93
N GLU A 424 -17.15 96.35 42.74
CA GLU A 424 -18.17 95.58 43.45
C GLU A 424 -18.96 96.42 44.45
N HIS A 425 -18.27 97.23 45.25
CA HIS A 425 -18.90 98.10 46.24
C HIS A 425 -19.69 99.23 45.57
N TYR A 426 -19.17 99.79 44.47
CA TYR A 426 -19.87 100.80 43.71
C TYR A 426 -21.14 100.25 43.05
N ARG A 427 -21.13 99.00 42.56
CA ARG A 427 -22.34 98.32 42.03
C ARG A 427 -23.41 98.15 43.09
N VAL A 428 -23.05 97.66 44.28
CA VAL A 428 -24.00 97.49 45.41
C VAL A 428 -24.59 98.83 45.82
N TRP A 429 -23.77 99.87 45.91
CA TRP A 429 -24.24 101.22 46.19
C TRP A 429 -25.15 101.77 45.08
N LEU A 430 -24.82 101.53 43.82
CA LEU A 430 -25.61 102.00 42.67
C LEU A 430 -26.98 101.29 42.59
N GLU A 431 -27.03 100.01 42.95
CA GLU A 431 -28.28 99.26 43.10
C GLU A 431 -29.16 99.87 44.21
N HIS A 432 -28.57 100.17 45.37
CA HIS A 432 -29.26 100.83 46.48
C HIS A 432 -29.69 102.28 46.14
N TYR A 433 -28.90 102.99 45.32
CA TYR A 433 -29.24 104.34 44.86
C TYR A 433 -30.45 104.34 43.90
N HIS A 434 -30.54 103.35 43.00
CA HIS A 434 -31.66 103.22 42.08
C HIS A 434 -32.92 102.66 42.74
N ASN A 435 -32.75 101.79 43.74
CA ASN A 435 -33.83 101.23 44.55
C ASN A 435 -33.46 101.37 46.04
N PRO A 436 -34.03 102.35 46.78
CA PRO A 436 -33.68 102.61 48.19
C PRO A 436 -34.32 101.56 49.11
N VAL A 437 -33.86 100.32 48.97
CA VAL A 437 -34.10 99.20 49.85
C VAL A 437 -32.75 98.86 50.44
N CYS A 438 -32.59 98.99 51.75
CA CYS A 438 -31.37 98.55 52.42
C CYS A 438 -31.26 97.03 52.24
N GLN A 439 -30.18 96.57 51.59
CA GLN A 439 -29.81 95.17 51.57
C GLN A 439 -29.20 94.75 52.90
#